data_AF-A0A1M6QZ45-F1
#
_entry.id   AF-A0A1M6QZ45-F1
#
_cell.length_a   1.000
_cell.length_b   1.000
_cell.length_c   1.000
_cell.angle_alpha   90.00
_cell.angle_beta   90.00
_cell.angle_gamma   90.00
#
_symmetry.space_group_name_H-M   'P 1'
#
loop_
_entity.id
_entity.type
_entity.pdbx_description
1 polymer ?
#
loop_
_entity_poly.entity_id
_entity_poly.type
_entity_poly.pdbx_seq_one_letter_code
_entity_poly.pdbx_strand_id
1 'polypeptide(L)'
;MPQLKNYREVGVFDLISAPLNPIGAFDAEQFKKDVRALLAEKKDEQFLAVDLTGLDFVYSDAYNAFIQFQQEMEDRRGMFAVLTNNKTIVDGLRKAGLDKNIKVFALEADMMSFSLHAQSPEGESATESAGEPAAVASQNVSAASEPAPSPHLDRRTGQHRRFTKSFNAIAKEEPGSKKKGLDVPFDDEPSSAKTVIIVVLLLLAAVGGTLAFFYI
;
A
#
# COMPACT_ATOMS: atom_id res chain seq x y z
N MET A 1 31.91 -1.37 -14.57
CA MET A 1 30.62 -0.75 -14.23
C MET A 1 29.81 -1.80 -13.51
N PRO A 2 29.44 -1.61 -12.24
CA PRO A 2 28.64 -2.60 -11.53
C PRO A 2 27.19 -2.47 -12.01
N GLN A 3 26.78 -3.36 -12.91
CA GLN A 3 25.36 -3.50 -13.25
C GLN A 3 24.62 -3.94 -11.98
N LEU A 4 23.63 -3.17 -11.55
CA LEU A 4 22.71 -3.57 -10.49
C LEU A 4 21.96 -4.82 -10.96
N LYS A 5 22.20 -5.96 -10.32
CA LYS A 5 21.65 -7.26 -10.76
C LYS A 5 20.15 -7.41 -10.50
N ASN A 6 19.59 -6.57 -9.65
CA ASN A 6 18.23 -6.71 -9.10
C ASN A 6 17.25 -5.68 -9.67
N TYR A 7 17.52 -5.17 -10.87
CA TYR A 7 16.84 -4.02 -11.44
C TYR A 7 16.30 -4.35 -12.83
N ARG A 8 15.09 -3.85 -13.15
CA ARG A 8 14.47 -3.92 -14.48
C ARG A 8 13.60 -2.70 -14.77
N GLU A 9 13.45 -2.35 -16.03
CA GLU A 9 12.56 -1.28 -16.48
C GLU A 9 11.15 -1.84 -16.74
N VAL A 10 10.15 -1.23 -16.11
CA VAL A 10 8.73 -1.52 -16.33
C VAL A 10 8.01 -0.21 -16.65
N GLY A 11 8.02 0.14 -17.93
CA GLY A 11 7.40 1.36 -18.44
C GLY A 11 8.30 2.55 -18.18
N VAL A 12 7.80 3.57 -17.49
CA VAL A 12 8.63 4.67 -16.98
C VAL A 12 9.33 4.32 -15.67
N PHE A 13 8.93 3.24 -15.00
CA PHE A 13 9.45 2.92 -13.68
C PHE A 13 10.71 2.06 -13.75
N ASP A 14 11.68 2.49 -12.96
CA ASP A 14 12.81 1.72 -12.54
C ASP A 14 12.41 0.77 -11.40
N LEU A 15 12.13 -0.49 -11.73
CA LEU A 15 11.63 -1.49 -10.79
C LEU A 15 12.78 -2.29 -10.18
N ILE A 16 12.95 -2.14 -8.86
CA ILE A 16 13.94 -2.86 -8.06
C ILE A 16 13.27 -4.07 -7.40
N SER A 17 13.86 -5.24 -7.57
CA SER A 17 13.43 -6.45 -6.87
C SER A 17 13.79 -6.38 -5.40
N ALA A 18 12.85 -6.70 -4.51
CA ALA A 18 13.09 -6.74 -3.08
C ALA A 18 14.33 -7.58 -2.72
N PRO A 19 15.39 -6.99 -2.15
CA PRO A 19 16.48 -7.77 -1.61
C PRO A 19 15.99 -8.55 -0.39
N LEU A 20 16.43 -9.80 -0.29
CA LEU A 20 16.02 -10.72 0.77
C LEU A 20 17.19 -10.99 1.71
N ASN A 21 16.92 -11.00 3.00
CA ASN A 21 17.86 -11.42 4.02
C ASN A 21 17.93 -12.97 4.11
N PRO A 22 18.84 -13.56 4.91
CA PRO A 22 18.98 -15.02 5.01
C PRO A 22 17.73 -15.77 5.50
N ILE A 23 16.78 -15.07 6.13
CA ILE A 23 15.50 -15.65 6.59
C ILE A 23 14.38 -15.47 5.55
N GLY A 24 14.69 -14.94 4.36
CA GLY A 24 13.74 -14.75 3.26
C GLY A 24 12.80 -13.55 3.44
N ALA A 25 13.08 -12.65 4.38
CA ALA A 25 12.33 -11.42 4.57
C ALA A 25 13.01 -10.24 3.85
N PHE A 26 12.27 -9.16 3.65
CA PHE A 26 12.79 -7.93 3.04
C PHE A 26 14.01 -7.39 3.81
N ASP A 27 15.09 -7.09 3.10
CA ASP A 27 16.30 -6.46 3.65
C ASP A 27 16.29 -4.95 3.35
N ALA A 28 15.82 -4.17 4.32
CA ALA A 28 15.72 -2.72 4.17
C ALA A 28 17.09 -2.03 4.02
N GLU A 29 18.16 -2.58 4.60
CA GLU A 29 19.48 -1.97 4.55
C GLU A 29 20.15 -2.20 3.19
N GLN A 30 20.01 -3.40 2.64
CA GLN A 30 20.47 -3.67 1.28
C GLN A 30 19.65 -2.89 0.25
N PHE A 31 18.32 -2.81 0.44
CA PHE A 31 17.45 -2.03 -0.43
C PHE A 31 17.89 -0.56 -0.49
N LYS A 32 18.19 0.06 0.66
CA LYS A 32 18.65 1.45 0.69
C LYS A 32 19.95 1.67 -0.09
N LYS A 33 20.88 0.70 -0.03
CA LYS A 33 22.15 0.77 -0.77
C LYS A 33 21.91 0.66 -2.27
N ASP A 34 21.06 -0.28 -2.69
CA ASP A 34 20.75 -0.53 -4.09
C ASP A 34 20.04 0.67 -4.73
N VAL A 35 19.05 1.24 -4.04
CA VAL A 35 18.34 2.45 -4.49
C VAL A 35 19.29 3.65 -4.62
N ARG A 36 20.11 3.92 -3.59
CA ARG A 36 21.06 5.04 -3.65
C ARG A 36 22.12 4.87 -4.71
N ALA A 37 22.57 3.64 -4.96
CA ALA A 37 23.48 3.35 -6.06
C ALA A 37 22.80 3.66 -7.41
N LEU A 38 21.54 3.26 -7.59
CA LEU A 38 20.77 3.56 -8.80
C LEU A 38 20.59 5.06 -8.99
N LEU A 39 20.17 5.80 -7.96
CA LEU A 39 19.98 7.25 -8.03
C LEU A 39 21.28 8.05 -8.21
N ALA A 40 22.43 7.45 -7.84
CA ALA A 40 23.74 8.03 -8.11
C ALA A 40 24.20 7.79 -9.56
N GLU A 41 23.82 6.65 -10.15
CA GLU A 41 24.08 6.31 -11.54
C GLU A 41 23.18 7.09 -12.51
N LYS A 42 21.88 7.14 -12.20
CA LYS A 42 20.85 7.85 -12.97
C LYS A 42 20.39 9.11 -12.23
N LYS A 43 21.04 10.23 -12.54
CA LYS A 43 20.74 11.52 -11.88
C LYS A 43 19.36 12.07 -12.20
N ASP A 44 18.85 11.76 -13.38
CA ASP A 44 17.55 12.22 -13.87
C ASP A 44 16.42 11.24 -13.58
N GLU A 45 16.65 10.27 -12.68
CA GLU A 45 15.66 9.26 -12.32
C GLU A 45 14.49 9.88 -11.56
N GLN A 46 13.29 9.67 -12.07
CA GLN A 46 12.05 10.27 -11.57
C GLN A 46 11.02 9.23 -11.16
N PHE A 47 11.12 7.98 -11.59
CA PHE A 47 10.07 7.00 -11.36
C PHE A 47 10.70 5.72 -10.83
N LEU A 48 10.66 5.57 -9.51
CA LEU A 48 11.24 4.42 -8.84
C LEU A 48 10.14 3.51 -8.31
N ALA A 49 10.31 2.20 -8.45
CA ALA A 49 9.40 1.23 -7.86
C ALA A 49 10.12 0.08 -7.17
N VAL A 50 9.47 -0.54 -6.19
CA VAL A 50 9.95 -1.77 -5.55
C VAL A 50 8.96 -2.91 -5.77
N ASP A 51 9.48 -4.08 -6.19
CA ASP A 51 8.71 -5.31 -6.35
C ASP A 51 8.70 -6.11 -5.06
N LEU A 52 7.51 -6.23 -4.46
CA LEU A 52 7.23 -7.01 -3.26
C LEU A 52 6.31 -8.21 -3.56
N THR A 53 6.09 -8.58 -4.83
CA THR A 53 5.17 -9.67 -5.20
C THR A 53 5.62 -11.04 -4.68
N GLY A 54 6.92 -11.23 -4.47
CA GLY A 54 7.50 -12.44 -3.89
C GLY A 54 7.45 -12.54 -2.37
N LEU A 55 6.83 -11.58 -1.68
CA LEU A 55 6.84 -11.48 -0.22
C LEU A 55 5.45 -11.68 0.38
N ASP A 56 5.40 -12.43 1.49
CA ASP A 56 4.17 -12.68 2.24
C ASP A 56 3.81 -11.51 3.18
N PHE A 57 4.83 -10.81 3.68
CA PHE A 57 4.71 -9.65 4.56
C PHE A 57 6.00 -8.82 4.52
N VAL A 58 5.94 -7.59 5.03
CA VAL A 58 7.11 -6.74 5.27
C VAL A 58 7.07 -6.16 6.68
N TYR A 59 8.25 -5.96 7.26
CA TYR A 59 8.41 -5.45 8.62
C TYR A 59 8.44 -3.91 8.67
N SER A 60 8.47 -3.34 9.87
CA SER A 60 8.45 -1.90 10.11
C SER A 60 9.62 -1.13 9.50
N ASP A 61 10.79 -1.76 9.41
CA ASP A 61 11.98 -1.22 8.77
C ASP A 61 11.79 -0.97 7.27
N ALA A 62 11.06 -1.84 6.57
CA ALA A 62 10.70 -1.68 5.17
C ALA A 62 9.82 -0.44 4.96
N TYR A 63 8.77 -0.27 5.77
CA TYR A 63 7.91 0.92 5.68
C TYR A 63 8.69 2.21 5.93
N ASN A 64 9.63 2.21 6.88
CA ASN A 64 10.50 3.37 7.13
C ASN A 64 11.40 3.68 5.93
N ALA A 65 11.93 2.65 5.26
CA ALA A 65 12.69 2.83 4.03
C ALA A 65 11.80 3.41 2.91
N PHE A 66 10.56 2.94 2.77
CA PHE A 66 9.62 3.45 1.78
C PHE A 66 9.25 4.91 2.02
N ILE A 67 9.02 5.33 3.27
CA ILE A 67 8.80 6.74 3.63
C ILE A 67 10.00 7.59 3.20
N GLN A 68 11.21 7.13 3.54
CA GLN A 68 12.44 7.84 3.20
C GLN A 68 12.59 8.03 1.69
N PHE A 69 12.36 6.98 0.90
CA PHE A 69 12.50 7.07 -0.55
C PHE A 69 11.34 7.79 -1.22
N GLN A 70 10.13 7.74 -0.66
CA GLN A 70 9.03 8.58 -1.13
C GLN A 70 9.39 10.06 -1.01
N GLN A 71 9.93 10.49 0.12
CA GLN A 71 10.40 11.87 0.32
C GLN A 71 11.54 12.23 -0.63
N GLU A 72 12.54 11.35 -0.77
CA GLU A 72 13.69 11.60 -1.67
C GLU A 72 13.24 11.71 -3.15
N MET A 73 12.27 10.90 -3.58
CA MET A 73 11.72 11.00 -4.94
C MET A 73 10.87 12.26 -5.10
N GLU A 74 10.11 12.66 -4.08
CA GLU A 74 9.33 13.91 -4.11
C GLU A 74 10.22 15.15 -4.26
N ASP A 75 11.36 15.19 -3.55
CA ASP A 75 12.38 16.25 -3.70
C ASP A 75 12.94 16.34 -5.13
N ARG A 76 12.96 15.20 -5.84
CA ARG A 76 13.38 15.09 -7.24
C ARG A 76 12.25 15.31 -8.24
N ARG A 77 11.05 15.70 -7.77
CA ARG A 77 9.81 15.81 -8.56
C ARG A 77 9.41 14.50 -9.24
N GLY A 78 9.76 13.39 -8.61
CA GLY A 78 9.47 12.04 -9.05
C GLY A 78 8.39 11.36 -8.21
N MET A 79 8.23 10.05 -8.45
CA MET A 79 7.29 9.18 -7.76
C MET A 79 8.00 7.93 -7.27
N PHE A 80 7.68 7.52 -6.05
CA PHE A 80 7.98 6.19 -5.54
C PHE A 80 6.72 5.32 -5.58
N ALA A 81 6.86 4.10 -6.10
CA ALA A 81 5.77 3.15 -6.24
C ALA A 81 6.12 1.78 -5.65
N VAL A 82 5.08 0.99 -5.35
CA VAL A 82 5.21 -0.38 -4.83
C VAL A 82 4.40 -1.31 -5.73
N LEU A 83 5.02 -2.38 -6.20
CA LEU A 83 4.36 -3.46 -6.93
C LEU A 83 4.10 -4.62 -5.97
N THR A 84 2.84 -4.90 -5.67
CA THR A 84 2.44 -6.06 -4.88
C THR A 84 0.98 -6.42 -5.12
N ASN A 85 0.70 -7.72 -5.22
CA ASN A 85 -0.67 -8.26 -5.22
C ASN A 85 -1.08 -8.78 -3.82
N ASN A 86 -0.21 -8.67 -2.82
CA ASN A 86 -0.43 -9.22 -1.49
C ASN A 86 -1.21 -8.24 -0.60
N LYS A 87 -2.43 -8.62 -0.23
CA LYS A 87 -3.34 -7.82 0.61
C LYS A 87 -2.74 -7.46 1.98
N THR A 88 -1.95 -8.35 2.57
CA THR A 88 -1.30 -8.09 3.88
C THR A 88 -0.34 -6.91 3.79
N ILE A 89 0.43 -6.83 2.71
CA ILE A 89 1.36 -5.73 2.47
C ILE A 89 0.58 -4.44 2.16
N VAL A 90 -0.46 -4.52 1.31
CA VAL A 90 -1.33 -3.37 1.00
C VAL A 90 -1.98 -2.80 2.26
N ASP A 91 -2.53 -3.65 3.12
CA ASP A 91 -3.13 -3.24 4.39
C ASP A 91 -2.09 -2.66 5.35
N GLY A 92 -0.87 -3.19 5.34
CA GLY A 92 0.27 -2.66 6.09
C GLY A 92 0.67 -1.26 5.63
N LEU A 93 0.76 -1.01 4.33
CA LEU A 93 1.01 0.31 3.75
C LEU A 93 -0.09 1.30 4.15
N ARG A 94 -1.36 0.91 4.08
CA ARG A 94 -2.48 1.74 4.51
C ARG A 94 -2.43 2.07 6.01
N LYS A 95 -2.10 1.09 6.86
CA LYS A 95 -1.94 1.31 8.30
C LYS A 95 -0.78 2.26 8.63
N ALA A 96 0.28 2.22 7.83
CA ALA A 96 1.40 3.16 7.91
C ALA A 96 1.08 4.54 7.31
N GLY A 97 -0.10 4.73 6.71
CA GLY A 97 -0.49 5.97 6.02
C GLY A 97 0.26 6.23 4.71
N LEU A 98 0.92 5.20 4.17
CA LEU A 98 1.75 5.30 2.97
C LEU A 98 0.95 5.25 1.66
N ASP A 99 -0.28 4.76 1.71
CA ASP A 99 -1.18 4.64 0.55
C ASP A 99 -1.58 5.98 -0.08
N LYS A 100 -1.39 7.09 0.64
CA LYS A 100 -1.65 8.45 0.16
C LYS A 100 -0.53 9.01 -0.71
N ASN A 101 0.72 8.62 -0.43
CA ASN A 101 1.91 9.22 -1.04
C ASN A 101 2.66 8.24 -1.96
N ILE A 102 2.42 6.94 -1.79
CA ILE A 102 3.04 5.89 -2.58
C ILE A 102 1.97 5.24 -3.46
N LYS A 103 2.22 5.19 -4.77
CA LYS A 103 1.34 4.49 -5.69
C LYS A 103 1.57 2.99 -5.57
N VAL A 104 0.51 2.23 -5.29
CA VAL A 104 0.57 0.77 -5.22
C VAL A 104 -0.04 0.17 -6.48
N PHE A 105 0.72 -0.65 -7.19
CA PHE A 105 0.29 -1.39 -8.36
C PHE A 105 0.16 -2.87 -8.02
N ALA A 106 -0.87 -3.53 -8.54
CA ALA A 106 -1.07 -4.96 -8.31
C ALA A 106 -0.29 -5.80 -9.31
N LEU A 107 -0.20 -5.32 -10.56
CA LEU A 107 0.42 -6.01 -11.68
C LEU A 107 1.37 -5.08 -12.43
N GLU A 108 2.41 -5.65 -13.05
CA GLU A 108 3.33 -4.89 -13.92
C GLU A 108 2.60 -4.24 -15.11
N ALA A 109 1.56 -4.90 -15.63
CA ALA A 109 0.72 -4.34 -16.69
C ALA A 109 0.10 -2.99 -16.31
N ASP A 110 -0.25 -2.81 -15.02
CA ASP A 110 -0.80 -1.55 -14.52
C ASP A 110 0.26 -0.45 -14.53
N MET A 111 1.50 -0.78 -14.16
CA MET A 111 2.65 0.15 -14.22
C MET A 111 2.97 0.58 -15.66
N MET A 112 2.94 -0.38 -16.59
CA MET A 112 3.09 -0.12 -18.03
C MET A 112 1.97 0.81 -18.53
N SER A 113 0.72 0.55 -18.12
CA SER A 113 -0.41 1.39 -18.51
C SER A 113 -0.32 2.82 -17.95
N PHE A 114 0.18 2.98 -16.72
CA PHE A 114 0.40 4.27 -16.09
C PHE A 114 1.40 5.10 -16.90
N SER A 115 2.44 4.45 -17.42
CA SER A 115 3.48 5.08 -18.23
C SER A 115 2.93 5.76 -19.49
N LEU A 116 1.92 5.17 -20.12
CA LEU A 116 1.25 5.73 -21.30
C LEU A 116 0.49 7.03 -20.97
N HIS A 117 -0.05 7.14 -19.75
CA HIS A 117 -0.83 8.29 -19.31
C HIS A 117 0.06 9.38 -18.68
N ALA A 118 1.13 8.98 -17.98
CA ALA A 118 2.07 9.90 -17.34
C ALA A 118 2.89 10.74 -18.34
N GLN A 119 3.08 10.25 -19.57
CA GLN A 119 3.72 11.01 -20.66
C GLN A 119 2.74 11.92 -21.42
N SER A 120 1.43 11.82 -21.15
CA SER A 120 0.44 12.72 -21.71
C SER A 120 0.31 13.92 -20.77
N PRO A 121 0.61 15.15 -21.22
CA PRO A 121 0.66 16.31 -20.34
C PRO A 121 -0.77 16.80 -20.09
N GLU A 122 -1.52 16.12 -19.23
CA GLU A 122 -2.76 16.63 -18.62
C GLU A 122 -3.22 15.68 -17.48
N GLY A 123 -2.95 16.10 -16.25
CA GLY A 123 -3.96 16.18 -15.18
C GLY A 123 -4.58 14.89 -14.61
N GLU A 124 -4.23 14.66 -13.34
CA GLU A 124 -5.14 14.24 -12.25
C GLU A 124 -5.62 12.77 -12.16
N SER A 125 -5.05 12.09 -11.16
CA SER A 125 -5.74 11.30 -10.13
C SER A 125 -7.13 10.75 -10.48
N ALA A 126 -7.17 9.59 -11.15
CA ALA A 126 -8.36 8.73 -11.15
C ALA A 126 -8.51 8.07 -9.77
N THR A 127 -9.23 8.76 -8.88
CA THR A 127 -9.87 8.17 -7.70
C THR A 127 -11.38 8.15 -7.96
N GLU A 128 -12.00 7.00 -7.73
CA GLU A 128 -13.45 6.74 -7.58
C GLU A 128 -14.36 6.86 -8.81
N SER A 129 -14.93 5.74 -9.25
CA SER A 129 -16.21 5.28 -8.72
C SER A 129 -16.69 4.04 -9.49
N ALA A 130 -16.76 2.90 -8.80
CA ALA A 130 -17.50 1.73 -9.25
C ALA A 130 -19.00 2.04 -9.12
N GLY A 131 -19.53 2.74 -10.11
CA GLY A 131 -20.97 2.91 -10.32
C GLY A 131 -21.57 1.67 -10.98
N GLU A 132 -22.76 1.29 -10.52
CA GLU A 132 -23.63 0.22 -11.01
C GLU A 132 -23.65 0.04 -12.54
N PRO A 133 -23.79 -1.21 -13.04
CA PRO A 133 -24.04 -1.45 -14.45
C PRO A 133 -25.49 -1.02 -14.79
N ALA A 134 -25.63 0.20 -15.31
CA ALA A 134 -26.86 0.61 -15.96
C ALA A 134 -27.06 -0.24 -17.24
N ALA A 135 -28.12 -1.04 -17.23
CA ALA A 135 -28.57 -1.82 -18.37
C ALA A 135 -28.97 -0.91 -19.53
N VAL A 136 -28.18 -0.91 -20.60
CA VAL A 136 -28.59 -0.33 -21.89
C VAL A 136 -29.33 -1.38 -22.71
N ALA A 137 -30.65 -1.28 -22.65
CA ALA A 137 -31.58 -1.99 -23.52
C ALA A 137 -31.41 -1.48 -24.96
N SER A 138 -30.88 -2.32 -25.85
CA SER A 138 -31.04 -2.14 -27.29
C SER A 138 -32.22 -2.98 -27.76
N GLN A 139 -33.34 -2.30 -27.98
CA GLN A 139 -34.51 -2.84 -28.65
C GLN A 139 -34.16 -3.09 -30.12
N ASN A 140 -34.36 -4.31 -30.59
CA ASN A 140 -34.82 -4.50 -31.96
C ASN A 140 -35.93 -5.53 -31.98
N VAL A 141 -37.07 -5.08 -32.49
CA VAL A 141 -38.36 -5.77 -32.48
C VAL A 141 -38.57 -6.44 -33.83
N SER A 142 -39.30 -7.56 -33.81
CA SER A 142 -40.09 -8.18 -34.90
C SER A 142 -39.45 -9.44 -35.51
N ALA A 143 -40.13 -10.58 -35.69
CA ALA A 143 -41.47 -11.00 -35.31
C ALA A 143 -41.59 -12.53 -35.54
N ALA A 144 -42.37 -13.17 -34.67
CA ALA A 144 -43.25 -14.34 -34.86
C ALA A 144 -42.75 -15.58 -35.64
N SER A 145 -42.69 -16.74 -34.98
CA SER A 145 -43.73 -17.81 -35.06
C SER A 145 -43.46 -18.97 -34.08
N GLU A 146 -44.45 -19.26 -33.23
CA GLU A 146 -44.64 -20.46 -32.39
C GLU A 146 -45.19 -21.65 -33.22
N PRO A 147 -45.50 -22.86 -32.68
CA PRO A 147 -45.02 -23.57 -31.47
C PRO A 147 -44.70 -25.07 -31.71
N ALA A 148 -44.07 -25.77 -30.74
CA ALA A 148 -44.44 -27.14 -30.30
C ALA A 148 -43.49 -27.68 -29.19
N PRO A 149 -44.02 -28.40 -28.16
CA PRO A 149 -43.26 -28.90 -27.00
C PRO A 149 -42.93 -30.40 -27.08
N SER A 150 -41.84 -30.85 -26.44
CA SER A 150 -41.68 -32.25 -25.98
C SER A 150 -40.58 -32.39 -24.90
N PRO A 151 -40.59 -33.47 -24.09
CA PRO A 151 -40.38 -33.38 -22.63
C PRO A 151 -39.05 -33.95 -22.11
N HIS A 152 -38.79 -33.62 -20.83
CA HIS A 152 -38.02 -34.34 -19.81
C HIS A 152 -37.43 -35.71 -20.19
N LEU A 153 -36.12 -35.85 -19.99
CA LEU A 153 -35.52 -37.10 -19.51
C LEU A 153 -34.42 -36.84 -18.48
N ASP A 154 -34.60 -37.52 -17.35
CA ASP A 154 -33.75 -37.60 -16.17
C ASP A 154 -32.29 -37.93 -16.47
N ARG A 155 -31.37 -37.29 -15.76
CA ARG A 155 -30.03 -37.86 -15.52
C ARG A 155 -29.81 -38.12 -14.04
N ARG A 156 -30.11 -39.37 -13.67
CA ARG A 156 -29.84 -40.02 -12.39
C ARG A 156 -28.40 -39.84 -11.92
N THR A 157 -28.29 -39.39 -10.67
CA THR A 157 -27.36 -39.78 -9.60
C THR A 157 -26.34 -40.88 -9.91
N GLY A 158 -25.05 -40.50 -9.87
CA GLY A 158 -23.91 -41.41 -9.72
C GLY A 158 -23.41 -41.45 -8.27
N GLN A 159 -23.38 -42.66 -7.71
CA GLN A 159 -22.95 -43.02 -6.36
C GLN A 159 -21.43 -42.86 -6.17
N HIS A 160 -20.96 -41.82 -5.49
CA HIS A 160 -19.88 -41.96 -4.51
C HIS A 160 -19.80 -40.73 -3.60
N ARG A 161 -20.60 -40.79 -2.54
CA ARG A 161 -20.47 -39.95 -1.35
C ARG A 161 -19.21 -40.35 -0.57
N ARG A 162 -18.32 -39.40 -0.32
CA ARG A 162 -17.64 -39.23 0.97
C ARG A 162 -17.69 -37.76 1.35
N PHE A 163 -18.90 -37.32 1.65
CA PHE A 163 -19.12 -36.18 2.52
C PHE A 163 -18.71 -36.59 3.93
N THR A 164 -17.53 -36.21 4.40
CA THR A 164 -17.25 -36.20 5.84
C THR A 164 -17.96 -34.99 6.44
N LYS A 165 -19.26 -35.19 6.72
CA LYS A 165 -19.97 -34.44 7.75
C LYS A 165 -19.40 -34.86 9.10
N SER A 166 -18.73 -33.94 9.77
CA SER A 166 -18.87 -33.77 11.22
C SER A 166 -18.61 -32.30 11.51
N PHE A 167 -19.68 -31.51 11.59
CA PHE A 167 -20.47 -31.27 12.81
C PHE A 167 -19.77 -30.25 13.72
N ASN A 168 -20.35 -29.04 13.69
CA ASN A 168 -20.43 -28.03 14.75
C ASN A 168 -19.54 -28.24 16.00
N ALA A 169 -18.55 -27.36 16.16
CA ALA A 169 -18.13 -26.90 17.48
C ALA A 169 -18.34 -25.38 17.55
N ILE A 170 -19.60 -24.97 17.73
CA ILE A 170 -19.92 -23.65 18.27
C ILE A 170 -19.71 -23.77 19.77
N ALA A 171 -18.57 -23.31 20.28
CA ALA A 171 -18.43 -23.00 21.70
C ALA A 171 -19.17 -21.69 21.95
N LYS A 172 -20.35 -21.79 22.58
CA LYS A 172 -21.06 -20.64 23.15
C LYS A 172 -20.24 -20.06 24.31
N GLU A 173 -20.37 -18.74 24.43
CA GLU A 173 -19.78 -17.81 25.39
C GLU A 173 -19.95 -18.23 26.87
N GLU A 174 -19.01 -17.78 27.71
CA GLU A 174 -19.37 -17.29 29.05
C GLU A 174 -18.95 -15.81 29.22
N PRO A 175 -19.82 -14.97 29.81
CA PRO A 175 -19.55 -13.58 30.09
C PRO A 175 -18.93 -13.43 31.48
N GLY A 176 -17.78 -12.76 31.56
CA GLY A 176 -17.35 -12.10 32.79
C GLY A 176 -16.13 -12.69 33.48
N SER A 177 -14.95 -12.22 33.08
CA SER A 177 -13.82 -12.04 34.00
C SER A 177 -13.33 -10.59 33.90
N LYS A 178 -14.05 -9.71 34.61
CA LYS A 178 -13.46 -8.44 35.06
C LYS A 178 -12.45 -8.73 36.17
N LYS A 179 -11.44 -7.86 36.25
CA LYS A 179 -10.33 -7.77 37.22
C LYS A 179 -9.09 -8.54 36.73
N LYS A 180 -7.92 -7.93 36.65
CA LYS A 180 -7.36 -6.82 37.42
C LYS A 180 -6.22 -6.23 36.58
N GLY A 181 -6.12 -4.91 36.54
CA GLY A 181 -5.11 -4.19 35.77
C GLY A 181 -3.71 -4.73 36.05
N LEU A 182 -2.99 -5.03 34.97
CA LEU A 182 -1.55 -5.10 35.00
C LEU A 182 -1.09 -3.65 35.12
N ASP A 183 -0.60 -3.30 36.30
CA ASP A 183 -0.04 -1.98 36.60
C ASP A 183 1.22 -1.84 35.74
N VAL A 184 1.10 -1.08 34.65
CA VAL A 184 2.20 -0.82 33.73
C VAL A 184 2.96 0.39 34.30
N PRO A 185 4.23 0.26 34.71
CA PRO A 185 4.95 1.35 35.39
C PRO A 185 5.53 2.34 34.39
N PHE A 186 4.74 2.73 33.38
CA PHE A 186 5.17 3.66 32.32
C PHE A 186 4.24 4.85 32.12
N ASP A 187 3.28 5.07 33.01
CA ASP A 187 2.53 6.33 33.05
C ASP A 187 3.06 7.20 34.18
N ASP A 188 4.10 7.98 33.85
CA ASP A 188 4.31 9.34 34.37
C ASP A 188 5.38 10.04 33.50
N GLU A 189 5.15 10.10 32.18
CA GLU A 189 5.78 11.14 31.35
C GLU A 189 4.84 12.35 31.30
N PRO A 190 5.25 13.53 31.80
CA PRO A 190 4.40 14.71 31.70
C PRO A 190 4.23 15.05 30.22
N SER A 191 2.99 14.94 29.75
CA SER A 191 2.46 15.44 28.47
C SER A 191 3.42 16.42 27.79
N SER A 192 4.18 15.89 26.82
CA SER A 192 5.19 16.62 26.03
C SER A 192 4.66 17.95 25.48
N ALA A 193 3.35 18.04 25.23
CA ALA A 193 2.68 19.27 24.80
C ALA A 193 2.86 20.46 25.78
N LYS A 194 2.82 20.23 27.10
CA LYS A 194 3.03 21.32 28.09
C LYS A 194 4.48 21.80 28.09
N THR A 195 5.43 20.87 27.97
CA THR A 195 6.87 21.17 27.93
C THR A 195 7.22 21.94 26.65
N VAL A 196 6.66 21.56 25.50
CA VAL A 196 6.84 22.25 24.22
C VAL A 196 6.28 23.68 24.29
N ILE A 197 5.08 23.88 24.86
CA ILE A 197 4.49 25.22 25.01
C ILE A 197 5.37 26.15 25.87
N ILE A 198 5.92 25.63 26.98
CA ILE A 198 6.80 26.41 27.87
C ILE A 198 8.10 26.79 27.14
N VAL A 199 8.70 25.86 26.39
CA VAL A 199 9.92 26.13 25.62
C VAL A 199 9.67 27.18 24.54
N VAL A 200 8.55 27.10 23.82
CA VAL A 200 8.18 28.09 22.80
C VAL A 200 7.96 29.47 23.42
N LEU A 201 7.28 29.56 24.57
CA LEU A 201 7.07 30.83 25.29
C LEU A 201 8.39 31.46 25.75
N LEU A 202 9.32 30.66 26.28
CA LEU A 202 10.65 31.15 26.69
C LEU A 202 11.47 31.64 25.49
N LEU A 203 11.40 30.95 24.36
CA LEU A 203 12.07 31.37 23.12
C LEU A 203 11.51 32.71 22.62
N LEU A 204 10.18 32.86 22.60
CA LEU A 204 9.53 34.11 22.19
C LEU A 204 9.86 35.27 23.14
N ALA A 205 9.92 35.02 24.45
CA ALA A 205 10.32 36.02 25.44
C ALA A 205 11.80 36.43 25.27
N ALA A 206 12.69 35.49 24.99
CA ALA A 206 14.10 35.78 24.73
C ALA A 206 14.28 36.60 23.45
N VAL A 207 13.62 36.21 22.35
CA VAL A 207 13.67 36.96 21.08
C VAL A 207 13.05 38.35 21.26
N GLY A 208 11.87 38.46 21.88
CA GLY A 208 11.23 39.74 22.16
C GLY A 208 12.07 40.64 23.05
N GLY A 209 12.72 40.09 24.09
CA GLY A 209 13.63 40.81 24.97
C GLY A 209 14.88 41.31 24.24
N THR A 210 15.48 40.50 23.37
CA THR A 210 16.62 40.94 22.55
C THR A 210 16.23 42.04 21.58
N LEU A 211 15.08 41.92 20.89
CA LEU A 211 14.59 42.95 19.98
C LEU A 211 14.29 44.25 20.73
N ALA A 212 13.66 44.19 21.91
CA ALA A 212 13.40 45.37 22.73
C ALA A 212 14.68 46.03 23.25
N PHE A 213 15.71 45.24 23.59
CA PHE A 213 17.01 45.76 24.05
C PHE A 213 17.80 46.46 22.93
N PHE A 214 17.65 46.02 21.68
CA PHE A 214 18.33 46.64 20.53
C PHE A 214 17.56 47.78 19.87
N TYR A 215 16.26 47.93 20.15
CA TYR A 215 15.40 49.00 19.60
C TYR A 215 15.04 50.12 20.59
N ILE A 216 15.56 50.07 21.82
CA ILE A 216 15.59 51.19 22.79
C ILE A 216 16.96 51.85 22.72
#